data_AF-A0A4C1WQ22-F1
#
_entry.id   AF-A0A4C1WQ22-F1
#
_cell.length_a   1.000
_cell.length_b   1.000
_cell.length_c   1.000
_cell.angle_alpha   90.00
_cell.angle_beta   90.00
_cell.angle_gamma   90.00
#
_symmetry.space_group_name_H-M   'P 1'
#
loop_
_entity.id
_entity.type
_entity.pdbx_description
1 polymer ?
#
loop_
_entity_poly.entity_id
_entity_poly.type
_entity_poly.pdbx_seq_one_letter_code
_entity_poly.pdbx_strand_id
1 'polypeptide(L)'
;MKPSKLEDHLKRYHPDKIGKDLKYFQILKEKYEKRPTVHNMFSSRSESNDDGLRASYNISLLVAKSGKPHTIEEQLILPAVEGVLKTVLHKSSCDILKMIPLSNNTVQRRIDEI
;
A
#
# COMPACT_ATOMS: atom_id res chain seq x y z
N MET A 1 20.78 3.22 26.48
CA MET A 1 21.74 4.22 27.02
C MET A 1 22.12 3.84 28.44
N LYS A 2 23.33 4.18 28.91
CA LYS A 2 23.68 4.06 30.35
C LYS A 2 22.87 5.10 31.17
N PRO A 3 22.51 4.85 32.44
CA PRO A 3 21.67 5.74 33.25
C PRO A 3 22.20 7.18 33.35
N SER A 4 23.48 7.36 33.64
CA SER A 4 24.12 8.68 33.73
C SER A 4 24.03 9.47 32.42
N LYS A 5 24.21 8.79 31.28
CA LYS A 5 24.10 9.43 29.96
C LYS A 5 22.65 9.81 29.61
N LEU A 6 21.67 9.04 30.08
CA LEU A 6 20.26 9.35 29.88
C LEU A 6 19.87 10.58 30.70
N GLU A 7 20.32 10.67 31.96
CA GLU A 7 20.08 11.82 32.82
C GLU A 7 20.67 13.10 32.22
N ASP A 8 21.92 13.07 31.77
CA ASP A 8 22.58 14.20 31.11
C ASP A 8 21.87 14.61 29.81
N HIS A 9 21.41 13.64 29.02
CA HIS A 9 20.66 13.90 27.79
C HIS A 9 19.33 14.61 28.08
N LEU A 10 18.59 14.15 29.09
CA LEU A 10 17.36 14.82 29.51
C LEU A 10 17.65 16.25 29.99
N LYS A 11 18.70 16.44 30.80
CA LYS A 11 19.11 17.78 31.27
C LYS A 11 19.45 18.74 30.14
N ARG A 12 20.20 18.29 29.13
CA ARG A 12 20.64 19.15 28.01
C ARG A 12 19.56 19.41 26.97
N TYR A 13 18.77 18.39 26.63
CA TYR A 13 17.91 18.44 25.43
C TYR A 13 16.42 18.41 25.74
N HIS A 14 16.02 17.88 26.90
CA HIS A 14 14.61 17.71 27.29
C HIS A 14 14.38 18.06 28.77
N PRO A 15 14.71 19.30 29.18
CA PRO A 15 14.63 19.70 30.59
C PRO A 15 13.20 19.59 31.16
N ASP A 16 12.18 19.72 30.31
CA ASP A 16 10.76 19.54 30.61
C ASP A 16 10.38 18.10 30.99
N LYS A 17 11.23 17.13 30.66
CA LYS A 17 11.00 15.69 30.88
C LYS A 17 11.78 15.10 32.06
N ILE A 18 12.58 15.93 32.75
CA ILE A 18 13.28 15.52 33.95
C ILE A 18 12.26 15.22 35.05
N GLY A 19 12.49 14.13 35.80
CA GLY A 19 11.65 13.76 36.95
C GLY A 19 10.26 13.22 36.59
N LYS A 20 9.96 12.99 35.31
CA LYS A 20 8.75 12.28 34.89
C LYS A 20 8.83 10.81 35.34
N ASP A 21 7.68 10.23 35.66
CA ASP A 21 7.58 8.86 36.16
C ASP A 21 7.63 7.83 35.03
N LEU A 22 7.76 6.56 35.39
CA LEU A 22 7.80 5.47 34.42
C LEU A 22 6.54 5.43 33.54
N LYS A 23 5.35 5.71 34.10
CA LYS A 23 4.09 5.67 33.35
C LYS A 23 4.07 6.71 32.23
N TYR A 24 4.58 7.92 32.49
CA TYR A 24 4.73 8.93 31.44
C TYR A 24 5.51 8.40 30.23
N PHE A 25 6.65 7.73 30.46
CA PHE A 25 7.46 7.19 29.37
C PHE A 25 6.83 5.99 28.68
N GLN A 26 6.06 5.15 29.40
CA GLN A 26 5.30 4.06 28.80
C GLN A 26 4.22 4.60 27.84
N ILE A 27 3.44 5.61 28.27
CA ILE A 27 2.43 6.27 27.44
C ILE A 27 3.10 6.95 26.23
N LEU A 28 4.24 7.61 26.44
CA LEU A 28 4.98 8.26 25.37
C LEU A 28 5.49 7.24 24.33
N LYS A 29 6.00 6.09 24.78
CA LYS A 29 6.42 4.99 23.92
C LYS A 29 5.25 4.46 23.08
N GLU A 30 4.12 4.17 23.72
CA GLU A 30 2.93 3.67 23.01
C GLU A 30 2.44 4.66 21.94
N LYS A 31 2.46 5.96 22.25
CA LYS A 31 2.13 7.02 21.28
C LYS A 31 3.11 7.04 20.10
N TYR A 32 4.40 6.81 20.35
CA TYR A 32 5.41 6.75 19.30
C TYR A 32 5.27 5.50 18.43
N GLU A 33 4.98 4.34 19.01
CA GLU A 33 4.77 3.08 18.28
C GLU A 33 3.51 3.12 17.41
N LYS A 34 2.44 3.75 17.90
CA LYS A 34 1.18 3.94 17.14
C LYS A 34 1.24 5.08 16.12
N ARG A 35 2.35 5.84 16.06
CA ARG A 35 2.47 6.93 15.10
C ARG A 35 2.49 6.35 13.68
N PRO A 36 1.71 6.89 12.73
CA PRO A 36 1.85 6.53 11.33
C PRO A 36 3.25 6.94 10.86
N THR A 37 4.07 5.94 10.55
CA THR A 37 5.38 6.11 9.90
C THR A 37 5.23 5.77 8.43
N VAL A 38 6.10 6.33 7.59
CA VAL A 38 6.13 5.99 6.16
C VAL A 38 6.19 4.47 5.95
N HIS A 39 7.01 3.77 6.74
CA HIS A 39 7.05 2.31 6.74
C HIS A 39 5.66 1.71 7.00
N ASN A 40 5.02 2.05 8.13
CA ASN A 40 3.70 1.48 8.49
C ASN A 40 2.59 1.81 7.48
N MET A 41 2.69 2.94 6.77
CA MET A 41 1.73 3.30 5.71
C MET A 41 1.86 2.36 4.50
N PHE A 42 3.09 1.99 4.11
CA PHE A 42 3.34 1.09 2.98
C PHE A 42 3.34 -0.40 3.36
N SER A 43 3.62 -0.76 4.63
CA SER A 43 3.57 -2.14 5.15
C SER A 43 2.17 -2.75 5.15
N SER A 44 1.13 -1.94 4.97
CA SER A 44 -0.27 -2.40 4.92
C SER A 44 -0.66 -3.05 3.58
N ARG A 45 0.21 -3.01 2.55
CA ARG A 45 -0.02 -3.78 1.31
C ARG A 45 0.19 -5.27 1.60
N SER A 46 -0.90 -5.99 1.85
CA SER A 46 -0.94 -7.45 1.90
C SER A 46 -0.38 -8.09 0.62
N GLU A 47 0.09 -9.34 0.71
CA GLU A 47 0.56 -10.13 -0.45
C GLU A 47 -0.46 -10.16 -1.60
N SER A 48 -1.75 -10.14 -1.29
CA SER A 48 -2.84 -10.06 -2.29
C SER A 48 -2.83 -8.77 -3.14
N ASN A 49 -2.27 -7.66 -2.64
CA ASN A 49 -2.07 -6.44 -3.43
C ASN A 49 -0.93 -6.59 -4.46
N ASP A 50 0.01 -7.49 -4.21
CA ASP A 50 1.13 -7.73 -5.13
C ASP A 50 0.68 -8.59 -6.32
N ASP A 51 -0.18 -9.59 -6.09
CA ASP A 51 -0.76 -10.40 -7.16
C ASP A 51 -1.66 -9.57 -8.09
N GLY A 52 -2.47 -8.68 -7.52
CA GLY A 52 -3.32 -7.78 -8.32
C GLY A 52 -2.49 -6.81 -9.16
N LEU A 53 -1.40 -6.28 -8.61
CA LEU A 53 -0.46 -5.44 -9.34
C LEU A 53 0.21 -6.22 -10.48
N ARG A 54 0.68 -7.45 -10.21
CA ARG A 54 1.30 -8.33 -11.20
C ARG A 54 0.34 -8.69 -12.33
N ALA A 55 -0.90 -9.04 -12.01
CA ALA A 55 -1.94 -9.29 -13.01
C ALA A 55 -2.14 -8.07 -13.91
N SER A 56 -2.14 -6.89 -13.31
CA SER A 56 -2.35 -5.64 -14.02
C SER A 56 -1.20 -5.30 -14.99
N TYR A 57 0.07 -5.52 -14.59
CA TYR A 57 1.20 -5.43 -15.53
C TYR A 57 1.13 -6.44 -16.67
N ASN A 58 0.74 -7.68 -16.38
CA ASN A 58 0.62 -8.71 -17.40
C ASN A 58 -0.43 -8.33 -18.45
N ILE A 59 -1.57 -7.77 -18.04
CA ILE A 59 -2.61 -7.29 -18.96
C ILE A 59 -2.07 -6.14 -19.82
N SER A 60 -1.45 -5.12 -19.21
CA SER A 60 -0.89 -3.99 -19.96
C SER A 60 0.19 -4.43 -20.96
N LEU A 61 1.02 -5.41 -20.61
CA LEU A 61 1.99 -6.01 -21.53
C LEU A 61 1.33 -6.69 -22.74
N LEU A 62 0.22 -7.40 -22.54
CA LEU A 62 -0.53 -8.03 -23.63
C LEU A 62 -1.19 -6.99 -24.54
N VAL A 63 -1.71 -5.90 -23.97
CA VAL A 63 -2.28 -4.78 -24.72
C VAL A 63 -1.21 -4.10 -25.57
N ALA A 64 -0.05 -3.80 -24.99
CA ALA A 64 1.09 -3.23 -25.71
C ALA A 64 1.54 -4.13 -26.86
N LYS A 65 1.75 -5.44 -26.60
CA LYS A 65 2.17 -6.41 -27.62
C LYS A 65 1.16 -6.58 -28.76
N SER A 66 -0.13 -6.41 -28.48
CA SER A 66 -1.19 -6.50 -29.49
C SER A 66 -1.44 -5.20 -30.25
N GLY A 67 -0.72 -4.11 -29.91
CA GLY A 67 -0.87 -2.80 -30.54
C GLY A 67 -2.26 -2.19 -30.34
N LYS A 68 -2.96 -2.56 -29.26
CA LYS A 68 -4.29 -2.07 -28.96
C LYS A 68 -4.21 -0.80 -28.10
N PRO A 69 -5.19 0.12 -28.22
CA PRO A 69 -5.24 1.29 -27.35
C PRO A 69 -5.48 0.86 -25.90
N HIS A 70 -4.89 1.57 -24.94
CA HIS A 70 -5.06 1.30 -23.51
C HIS A 70 -6.54 1.32 -23.06
N THR A 71 -7.41 2.02 -23.80
CA THR A 71 -8.86 2.08 -23.56
C THR A 71 -9.56 0.72 -23.70
N ILE A 72 -8.92 -0.27 -24.35
CA ILE A 72 -9.48 -1.61 -24.49
C ILE A 72 -9.64 -2.31 -23.13
N GLU A 73 -8.82 -1.93 -22.14
CA GLU A 73 -8.87 -2.54 -20.82
C GLU A 73 -10.19 -2.21 -20.12
N GLU A 74 -10.59 -0.94 -20.06
CA GLU A 74 -11.87 -0.53 -19.47
C GLU A 74 -13.09 -0.95 -20.31
N GLN A 75 -12.99 -0.89 -21.64
CA GLN A 75 -14.14 -1.15 -22.52
C GLN A 75 -14.48 -2.64 -22.66
N LEU A 76 -13.49 -3.53 -22.55
CA LEU A 76 -13.67 -4.94 -22.85
C LEU A 76 -13.12 -5.87 -21.78
N ILE A 77 -11.89 -5.65 -21.31
CA ILE A 77 -11.21 -6.59 -20.42
C ILE A 77 -11.84 -6.55 -19.02
N LEU A 78 -12.12 -5.36 -18.47
CA LEU A 78 -12.79 -5.18 -17.19
C LEU A 78 -14.16 -5.86 -17.14
N PRO A 79 -15.09 -5.60 -18.10
CA PRO A 79 -16.36 -6.31 -18.17
C PRO A 79 -16.22 -7.83 -18.33
N ALA A 80 -15.24 -8.29 -19.12
CA ALA A 80 -15.00 -9.71 -19.33
C ALA A 80 -14.54 -10.41 -18.04
N VAL A 81 -13.58 -9.82 -17.32
CA VAL A 81 -13.12 -10.34 -16.02
C VAL A 81 -14.26 -10.34 -15.02
N GLU A 82 -15.05 -9.27 -14.95
CA GLU A 82 -16.24 -9.21 -14.09
C GLU A 82 -17.23 -10.34 -14.40
N GLY A 83 -17.51 -10.58 -15.69
CA GLY A 83 -18.38 -11.65 -16.14
C GLY A 83 -17.90 -13.02 -15.67
N VAL A 84 -16.61 -13.33 -15.84
CA VAL A 84 -16.01 -14.60 -15.39
C VAL A 84 -16.10 -14.76 -13.87
N LEU A 85 -15.80 -13.70 -13.10
CA LEU A 85 -15.86 -13.74 -11.63
C LEU A 85 -17.27 -14.04 -11.12
N LYS A 86 -18.30 -13.43 -11.74
CA LYS A 86 -19.69 -13.63 -11.36
C LYS A 86 -20.24 -14.99 -11.81
N THR A 87 -19.91 -15.40 -13.04
CA THR A 87 -20.53 -16.59 -13.67
C THR A 87 -19.82 -17.89 -13.33
N VAL A 88 -18.49 -17.91 -13.35
CA VAL A 88 -17.69 -19.14 -13.15
C VAL A 88 -17.31 -19.33 -11.69
N LEU A 89 -16.89 -18.25 -11.02
CA LEU A 89 -16.41 -18.33 -9.65
C LEU A 89 -17.49 -18.01 -8.61
N HIS A 90 -18.63 -17.47 -9.03
CA HIS A 90 -19.72 -17.01 -8.14
C HIS A 90 -19.21 -16.08 -7.02
N LYS A 91 -18.22 -15.23 -7.32
CA LYS A 91 -17.60 -14.31 -6.36
C LYS A 91 -18.03 -12.87 -6.60
N SER A 92 -17.98 -12.07 -5.53
CA SER A 92 -18.00 -10.61 -5.57
C SER A 92 -16.88 -10.10 -6.48
N SER A 93 -17.24 -9.44 -7.58
CA SER A 93 -16.27 -8.81 -8.50
C SER A 93 -15.64 -7.55 -7.89
N CYS A 94 -16.36 -6.87 -7.00
CA CYS A 94 -16.00 -5.54 -6.51
C CYS A 94 -14.67 -5.53 -5.75
N ASP A 95 -14.42 -6.54 -4.91
CA ASP A 95 -13.21 -6.58 -4.08
C ASP A 95 -11.99 -7.05 -4.89
N ILE A 96 -12.18 -7.99 -5.81
CA ILE A 96 -11.12 -8.54 -6.67
C ILE A 96 -10.67 -7.49 -7.70
N LEU A 97 -11.62 -6.79 -8.34
CA LEU A 97 -11.30 -5.77 -9.34
C LEU A 97 -10.60 -4.55 -8.72
N LYS A 98 -10.88 -4.20 -7.45
CA LYS A 98 -10.13 -3.17 -6.73
C LYS A 98 -8.65 -3.53 -6.53
N MET A 99 -8.32 -4.82 -6.48
CA MET A 99 -6.93 -5.27 -6.34
C MET A 99 -6.14 -5.16 -7.65
N ILE A 100 -6.82 -5.13 -8.80
CA ILE A 100 -6.20 -5.07 -10.13
C ILE A 100 -6.40 -3.66 -10.71
N PRO A 101 -5.45 -2.73 -10.53
CA PRO A 101 -5.60 -1.35 -10.97
C PRO A 101 -5.49 -1.22 -12.50
N LEU A 102 -6.63 -1.35 -13.20
CA LEU A 102 -6.77 -1.33 -14.67
C LEU A 102 -7.36 -0.02 -15.20
N SER A 103 -7.25 1.09 -14.46
CA SER A 103 -7.73 2.38 -14.98
C SER A 103 -6.91 2.80 -16.21
N ASN A 104 -7.54 3.47 -17.18
CA ASN A 104 -6.86 3.91 -18.41
C ASN A 104 -5.55 4.65 -18.12
N ASN A 105 -5.53 5.52 -17.10
CA ASN A 105 -4.33 6.25 -16.69
C ASN A 105 -3.24 5.33 -16.13
N THR A 106 -3.60 4.31 -15.36
CA THR A 106 -2.64 3.34 -14.81
C THR A 106 -2.02 2.50 -15.92
N VAL A 107 -2.85 2.06 -16.87
CA VAL A 107 -2.45 1.22 -17.99
C VAL A 107 -1.54 1.99 -18.93
N GLN A 108 -1.93 3.20 -19.32
CA GLN A 108 -1.12 4.07 -20.16
C GLN A 108 0.29 4.25 -19.57
N ARG A 109 0.37 4.59 -18.27
CA ARG A 109 1.66 4.75 -17.58
C ARG A 109 2.53 3.50 -17.65
N ARG A 110 1.94 2.31 -17.51
CA ARG A 110 2.70 1.06 -17.59
C ARG A 110 3.14 0.73 -19.01
N ILE A 111 2.31 1.03 -20.01
CA ILE A 111 2.70 0.87 -21.41
C ILE A 111 3.86 1.81 -21.73
N ASP A 112 3.85 3.04 -21.19
CA ASP A 112 4.95 4.00 -21.34
C ASP A 112 6.25 3.57 -20.60
N GLU A 113 6.15 2.69 -19.61
CA GLU A 113 7.28 2.13 -18.84
C GLU A 113 7.91 0.88 -19.50
N ILE A 114 7.23 0.27 -20.50
CA ILE A 114 7.68 -0.93 -21.24
C ILE A 114 8.57 -0.55 -22.41
#